data_AF-A0A3Q8RQA3-F1
#
_entry.id   AF-A0A3Q8RQA3-F1
#
_cell.length_a   1.000
_cell.length_b   1.000
_cell.length_c   1.000
_cell.angle_alpha   90.00
_cell.angle_beta   90.00
_cell.angle_gamma   90.00
#
_symmetry.space_group_name_H-M   'P 1'
#
loop_
_entity.id
_entity.type
_entity.pdbx_description
1 polymer ?
#
loop_
_entity_poly.entity_id
_entity_poly.type
_entity_poly.pdbx_seq_one_letter_code
_entity_poly.pdbx_strand_id
1 'polypeptide(L)'
;MKNLKILLVLVGMLFLTSCSSSSNETPIETNKKPCENGMAGDFPCNGYDLLLNIPVNTFNAKEVNDSWGWTDPTTNKEYAIVGLDNGTAFVDITDTEKPVYLGKLPTPTISSAWRDVKVYNNHAFIVADNNQGDTGHGMQVFDLTRLRNVTNPPNTFTADTRFTDFGKAHNIVINEATGYAYPVGTDRTGTYKGGPLFINIQNPKSPISEGGWGTDNYSHDAQVVTYNGPDTDYAGKEVLIGSNENEVVIVDITDKSNPVTISKISYSNVGYTHQGWFTQNQQYFILGDELDEQKFGNNTRTVIFDFSDLDNPKQHFTYNGPTKAIDHNLYVSGTTLYLANYTAGIRFIDISNIGSKNITEVAYFDTHPENDNANFNGAWNVYPFFKSGKIVVSDINRGLFILKKQ
;
A
#
# COMPACT_ATOMS: atom_id res chain seq x y z
N MET A 1 71.35 -74.09 15.86
CA MET A 1 71.03 -73.73 14.47
C MET A 1 70.20 -72.47 14.47
N LYS A 2 70.55 -71.53 13.59
CA LYS A 2 70.06 -70.16 13.51
C LYS A 2 68.55 -70.09 13.26
N ASN A 3 67.93 -69.00 13.75
CA ASN A 3 66.92 -68.13 13.12
C ASN A 3 65.83 -67.79 14.14
N LEU A 4 65.24 -66.61 14.21
CA LEU A 4 65.49 -65.25 13.73
C LEU A 4 64.36 -64.43 14.40
N LYS A 5 64.71 -63.26 14.93
CA LYS A 5 63.94 -62.03 15.23
C LYS A 5 62.40 -62.06 14.97
N ILE A 6 61.54 -61.40 15.74
CA ILE A 6 61.35 -59.93 15.80
C ILE A 6 60.35 -59.64 16.94
N LEU A 7 60.68 -58.64 17.77
CA LEU A 7 59.80 -57.99 18.74
C LEU A 7 58.89 -57.00 17.99
N LEU A 8 57.56 -57.18 18.03
CA LEU A 8 56.61 -56.22 17.45
C LEU A 8 55.83 -55.53 18.57
N VAL A 9 56.12 -54.24 18.76
CA VAL A 9 55.38 -53.29 19.58
C VAL A 9 54.09 -52.94 18.84
N LEU A 10 52.92 -53.26 19.42
CA LEU A 10 51.64 -52.82 18.88
C LEU A 10 51.33 -51.42 19.42
N VAL A 11 51.64 -50.39 18.62
CA VAL A 11 51.19 -49.02 18.84
C VAL A 11 49.74 -48.91 18.40
N GLY A 12 48.86 -48.48 19.30
CA GLY A 12 47.48 -48.16 18.98
C GLY A 12 47.41 -46.96 18.04
N MET A 13 46.89 -47.16 16.84
CA MET A 13 46.63 -46.10 15.86
C MET A 13 45.14 -45.76 15.92
N LEU A 14 44.80 -44.63 16.57
CA LEU A 14 43.49 -44.00 16.43
C LEU A 14 43.35 -43.54 14.97
N PHE A 15 42.48 -44.19 14.21
CA PHE A 15 42.00 -43.64 12.94
C PHE A 15 40.98 -42.55 13.23
N LEU A 16 41.41 -41.29 13.12
CA LEU A 16 40.51 -40.16 12.92
C LEU A 16 39.95 -40.27 11.50
N THR A 17 38.74 -40.82 11.38
CA THR A 17 37.96 -40.71 10.13
C THR A 17 37.44 -39.28 10.02
N SER A 18 38.11 -38.44 9.23
CA SER A 18 37.54 -37.20 8.73
C SER A 18 36.49 -37.52 7.66
N CYS A 19 35.24 -37.72 8.07
CA CYS A 19 34.13 -37.62 7.14
C CYS A 19 33.83 -36.14 6.94
N SER A 20 34.32 -35.59 5.83
CA SER A 20 33.82 -34.33 5.28
C SER A 20 32.34 -34.50 5.01
N SER A 21 31.49 -33.92 5.85
CA SER A 21 30.10 -33.71 5.51
C SER A 21 30.08 -32.70 4.37
N SER A 22 30.05 -33.18 3.13
CA SER A 22 29.58 -32.38 2.01
C SER A 22 28.10 -32.12 2.27
N SER A 23 27.82 -31.02 2.96
CA SER A 23 26.49 -30.43 2.99
C SER A 23 26.16 -30.08 1.54
N ASN A 24 25.44 -30.97 0.86
CA ASN A 24 24.64 -30.58 -0.29
C ASN A 24 23.52 -29.66 0.26
N GLU A 25 23.89 -28.43 0.59
CA GLU A 25 22.94 -27.34 0.63
C GLU A 25 22.52 -27.15 -0.83
N THR A 26 21.33 -27.65 -1.16
CA THR A 26 20.62 -27.19 -2.34
C THR A 26 20.65 -25.65 -2.28
N PRO A 27 21.16 -24.94 -3.30
CA PRO A 27 21.13 -23.49 -3.29
C PRO A 27 19.70 -23.05 -2.99
N ILE A 28 19.50 -22.26 -1.93
CA ILE A 28 18.21 -21.62 -1.70
C ILE A 28 17.97 -20.80 -2.95
N GLU A 29 16.99 -21.21 -3.76
CA GLU A 29 16.68 -20.50 -4.99
C GLU A 29 16.19 -19.11 -4.61
N THR A 30 17.03 -18.12 -4.89
CA THR A 30 16.71 -16.73 -4.53
C THR A 30 15.48 -16.29 -5.30
N ASN A 31 14.55 -15.68 -4.57
CA ASN A 31 13.35 -15.05 -5.13
C ASN A 31 13.68 -13.71 -5.81
N LYS A 32 14.91 -13.20 -5.60
CA LYS A 32 15.38 -12.00 -6.26
C LYS A 32 15.66 -12.29 -7.74
N LYS A 33 15.05 -11.52 -8.63
CA LYS A 33 15.27 -11.56 -10.08
C LYS A 33 15.60 -10.14 -10.55
N PRO A 34 16.85 -9.86 -10.98
CA PRO A 34 17.16 -8.56 -11.55
C PRO A 34 16.39 -8.38 -12.86
N CYS A 35 16.06 -7.14 -13.19
CA CYS A 35 15.44 -6.80 -14.46
C CYS A 35 16.48 -6.75 -15.57
N GLU A 36 16.60 -7.81 -16.35
CA GLU A 36 17.58 -7.94 -17.41
C GLU A 36 16.88 -8.23 -18.73
N ASN A 37 17.26 -7.50 -19.79
CA ASN A 37 16.66 -7.63 -21.12
C ASN A 37 15.13 -7.52 -21.13
N GLY A 38 14.57 -6.69 -20.24
CA GLY A 38 13.14 -6.43 -20.14
C GLY A 38 12.35 -7.44 -19.29
N MET A 39 13.02 -8.36 -18.60
CA MET A 39 12.36 -9.39 -17.78
C MET A 39 13.04 -9.56 -16.41
N ALA A 40 12.24 -9.75 -15.37
CA ALA A 40 12.66 -10.15 -14.03
C ALA A 40 12.00 -11.50 -13.70
N GLY A 41 12.63 -12.59 -14.14
CA GLY A 41 11.96 -13.89 -14.20
C GLY A 41 10.90 -13.88 -15.30
N ASP A 42 9.65 -14.20 -14.95
CA ASP A 42 8.52 -14.22 -15.89
C ASP A 42 7.79 -12.87 -16.00
N PHE A 43 8.27 -11.84 -15.28
CA PHE A 43 7.63 -10.53 -15.19
C PHE A 43 8.32 -9.51 -16.12
N PRO A 44 7.61 -8.92 -17.09
CA PRO A 44 8.10 -7.79 -17.86
C PRO A 44 8.47 -6.63 -16.95
N CYS A 45 9.60 -5.98 -17.22
CA CYS A 45 10.10 -4.93 -16.35
C CYS A 45 10.98 -3.93 -17.10
N ASN A 46 11.11 -2.74 -16.53
CA ASN A 46 12.07 -1.75 -16.94
C ASN A 46 12.56 -0.94 -15.72
N GLY A 47 13.87 -0.97 -15.44
CA GLY A 47 14.50 -0.12 -14.43
C GLY A 47 14.27 -0.50 -12.96
N TYR A 48 13.55 -1.59 -12.68
CA TYR A 48 13.27 -2.07 -11.33
C TYR A 48 13.48 -3.57 -11.21
N ASP A 49 14.26 -3.99 -10.22
CA ASP A 49 14.47 -5.40 -9.88
C ASP A 49 13.33 -5.94 -9.00
N LEU A 50 13.03 -7.23 -9.16
CA LEU A 50 12.24 -7.99 -8.21
C LEU A 50 13.16 -8.43 -7.07
N LEU A 51 12.92 -7.95 -5.85
CA LEU A 51 13.65 -8.40 -4.66
C LEU A 51 13.02 -9.62 -3.99
N LEU A 52 11.69 -9.72 -4.04
CA LEU A 52 10.92 -10.77 -3.38
C LEU A 52 9.51 -10.86 -3.97
N ASN A 53 9.02 -12.07 -4.26
CA ASN A 53 7.60 -12.37 -4.42
C ASN A 53 7.13 -13.43 -3.40
N ILE A 54 6.13 -13.11 -2.56
CA ILE A 54 5.47 -14.10 -1.69
C ILE A 54 4.07 -14.39 -2.27
N PRO A 55 3.82 -15.60 -2.81
CA PRO A 55 2.52 -15.95 -3.37
C PRO A 55 1.40 -15.91 -2.34
N VAL A 56 0.20 -15.51 -2.76
CA VAL A 56 -0.99 -15.33 -1.90
C VAL A 56 -1.32 -16.56 -1.04
N ASN A 57 -1.10 -17.77 -1.58
CA ASN A 57 -1.37 -19.02 -0.87
C ASN A 57 -0.51 -19.20 0.41
N THR A 58 0.66 -18.55 0.49
CA THR A 58 1.54 -18.53 1.68
C THR A 58 0.80 -17.96 2.89
N PHE A 59 -0.14 -17.03 2.67
CA PHE A 59 -0.90 -16.38 3.72
C PHE A 59 -2.19 -17.12 4.10
N ASN A 60 -2.46 -18.28 3.49
CA ASN A 60 -3.74 -18.98 3.59
C ASN A 60 -4.92 -18.02 3.32
N ALA A 61 -4.84 -17.33 2.18
CA ALA A 61 -5.79 -16.34 1.68
C ALA A 61 -6.08 -16.61 0.20
N LYS A 62 -7.16 -16.05 -0.34
CA LYS A 62 -7.51 -16.21 -1.76
C LYS A 62 -7.03 -15.04 -2.60
N GLU A 63 -7.12 -13.84 -2.04
CA GLU A 63 -6.83 -12.58 -2.72
C GLU A 63 -6.07 -11.65 -1.77
N VAL A 64 -5.23 -10.79 -2.36
CA VAL A 64 -4.58 -9.66 -1.69
C VAL A 64 -5.29 -8.37 -2.10
N ASN A 65 -5.31 -7.37 -1.22
CA ASN A 65 -5.83 -6.03 -1.51
C ASN A 65 -4.81 -4.96 -1.09
N ASP A 66 -5.18 -3.97 -0.29
CA ASP A 66 -4.30 -2.86 0.07
C ASP A 66 -2.97 -3.34 0.72
N SER A 67 -1.97 -2.48 0.69
CA SER A 67 -0.70 -2.70 1.36
C SER A 67 -0.13 -1.42 1.93
N TRP A 68 0.63 -1.55 3.01
CA TRP A 68 1.33 -0.43 3.62
C TRP A 68 2.69 -0.88 4.14
N GLY A 69 3.46 0.07 4.66
CA GLY A 69 4.76 -0.21 5.26
C GLY A 69 4.90 0.38 6.66
N TRP A 70 5.74 -0.25 7.46
CA TRP A 70 6.19 0.31 8.73
C TRP A 70 7.69 0.07 8.90
N THR A 71 8.43 1.15 9.14
CA THR A 71 9.81 1.06 9.63
C THR A 71 9.77 1.19 11.14
N ASP A 72 10.25 0.17 11.85
CA ASP A 72 10.35 0.24 13.29
C ASP A 72 11.39 1.30 13.70
N PRO A 73 10.99 2.37 14.41
CA PRO A 73 11.89 3.48 14.74
C PRO A 73 13.02 3.07 15.69
N THR A 74 12.92 1.91 16.36
CA THR A 74 13.91 1.45 17.34
C THR A 74 14.89 0.43 16.78
N THR A 75 14.49 -0.34 15.76
CA THR A 75 15.31 -1.41 15.17
C THR A 75 15.71 -1.15 13.72
N ASN A 76 15.08 -0.18 13.05
CA ASN A 76 15.17 0.09 11.62
C ASN A 76 14.74 -1.09 10.72
N LYS A 77 14.05 -2.09 11.28
CA LYS A 77 13.44 -3.15 10.50
C LYS A 77 12.30 -2.60 9.68
N GLU A 78 12.16 -3.11 8.46
CA GLU A 78 11.10 -2.74 7.52
C GLU A 78 10.10 -3.87 7.41
N TYR A 79 8.82 -3.55 7.62
CA TYR A 79 7.73 -4.52 7.62
C TYR A 79 6.72 -4.17 6.53
N ALA A 80 6.44 -5.11 5.65
CA ALA A 80 5.29 -5.03 4.76
C ALA A 80 4.03 -5.43 5.55
N ILE A 81 3.00 -4.59 5.47
CA ILE A 81 1.67 -4.84 6.00
C ILE A 81 0.78 -5.11 4.79
N VAL A 82 0.20 -6.31 4.74
CA VAL A 82 -0.46 -6.83 3.54
C VAL A 82 -1.91 -7.13 3.85
N GLY A 83 -2.82 -6.40 3.22
CA GLY A 83 -4.25 -6.68 3.28
C GLY A 83 -4.60 -7.93 2.47
N LEU A 84 -5.48 -8.76 3.04
CA LEU A 84 -5.94 -10.01 2.46
C LEU A 84 -7.47 -10.06 2.52
N ASP A 85 -8.05 -10.96 1.72
CA ASP A 85 -9.49 -11.21 1.76
C ASP A 85 -9.98 -11.56 3.17
N ASN A 86 -9.16 -12.27 3.96
CA ASN A 86 -9.52 -12.78 5.28
C ASN A 86 -8.75 -12.17 6.48
N GLY A 87 -8.03 -11.07 6.29
CA GLY A 87 -7.32 -10.38 7.38
C GLY A 87 -6.15 -9.53 6.90
N THR A 88 -5.15 -9.33 7.76
CA THR A 88 -3.93 -8.57 7.46
C THR A 88 -2.70 -9.38 7.85
N ALA A 89 -1.79 -9.61 6.92
CA ALA A 89 -0.50 -10.26 7.15
C ALA A 89 0.62 -9.26 7.42
N PHE A 90 1.63 -9.70 8.18
CA PHE A 90 2.82 -8.92 8.50
C PHE A 90 4.07 -9.70 8.08
N VAL A 91 4.95 -9.06 7.30
CA VAL A 91 6.17 -9.67 6.79
C VAL A 91 7.36 -8.77 7.12
N ASP A 92 8.39 -9.30 7.79
CA ASP A 92 9.69 -8.64 7.91
C ASP A 92 10.40 -8.74 6.55
N ILE A 93 10.61 -7.59 5.91
CA ILE A 93 11.26 -7.46 4.59
C ILE A 93 12.61 -6.74 4.70
N THR A 94 13.18 -6.67 5.91
CA THR A 94 14.47 -6.01 6.15
C THR A 94 15.54 -6.63 5.27
N ASP A 95 15.61 -7.97 5.27
CA ASP A 95 16.39 -8.78 4.36
C ASP A 95 15.44 -9.52 3.41
N THR A 96 15.37 -9.08 2.16
CA THR A 96 14.49 -9.67 1.14
C THR A 96 14.98 -11.03 0.62
N GLU A 97 16.23 -11.41 0.91
CA GLU A 97 16.71 -12.77 0.62
C GLU A 97 16.29 -13.76 1.71
N LYS A 98 15.96 -13.25 2.91
CA LYS A 98 15.49 -14.04 4.06
C LYS A 98 14.27 -13.37 4.72
N PRO A 99 13.17 -13.17 3.97
CA PRO A 99 11.98 -12.55 4.52
C PRO A 99 11.34 -13.46 5.57
N VAL A 100 10.65 -12.87 6.54
CA VAL A 100 9.95 -13.62 7.58
C VAL A 100 8.48 -13.27 7.56
N TYR A 101 7.62 -14.22 7.14
CA TYR A 101 6.18 -14.09 7.34
C TYR A 101 5.85 -14.27 8.82
N LEU A 102 5.64 -13.16 9.54
CA LEU A 102 5.51 -13.15 11.00
C LEU A 102 4.16 -13.68 11.47
N GLY A 103 3.12 -13.50 10.67
CA GLY A 103 1.77 -13.92 11.03
C GLY A 103 0.67 -13.05 10.45
N LYS A 104 -0.55 -13.35 10.86
CA LYS A 104 -1.77 -12.72 10.36
C LYS A 104 -2.69 -12.29 11.51
N LEU A 105 -3.25 -11.09 11.40
CA LEU A 105 -4.41 -10.64 12.16
C LEU A 105 -5.67 -11.00 11.35
N PRO A 106 -6.49 -11.98 11.78
CA PRO A 106 -7.71 -12.33 11.07
C PRO A 106 -8.73 -11.18 11.07
N THR A 107 -9.55 -11.13 10.01
CA THR A 107 -10.75 -10.28 9.99
C THR A 107 -11.66 -10.60 11.18
N PRO A 108 -12.26 -9.60 11.85
CA PRO A 108 -13.17 -9.84 12.97
C PRO A 108 -14.59 -10.18 12.51
N THR A 109 -14.83 -10.18 11.19
CA THR A 109 -16.11 -10.48 10.54
C THR A 109 -15.90 -11.57 9.48
N ILE A 110 -16.41 -11.39 8.27
CA ILE A 110 -16.27 -12.31 7.14
C ILE A 110 -15.18 -11.83 6.18
N SER A 111 -14.78 -12.70 5.25
CA SER A 111 -13.86 -12.31 4.18
C SER A 111 -14.46 -11.20 3.31
N SER A 112 -13.61 -10.29 2.84
CA SER A 112 -13.94 -9.23 1.89
C SER A 112 -12.76 -8.90 0.99
N ALA A 113 -13.03 -8.65 -0.28
CA ALA A 113 -12.04 -8.17 -1.24
C ALA A 113 -11.50 -6.77 -0.89
N TRP A 114 -12.24 -5.96 -0.11
CA TRP A 114 -11.85 -4.58 0.22
C TRP A 114 -11.41 -4.45 1.67
N ARG A 115 -10.16 -4.04 1.85
CA ARG A 115 -9.54 -3.74 3.13
C ARG A 115 -8.49 -2.67 2.88
N ASP A 116 -8.34 -1.79 3.84
CA ASP A 116 -7.37 -0.71 3.77
C ASP A 116 -6.66 -0.55 5.12
N VAL A 117 -5.39 -0.18 5.07
CA VAL A 117 -4.55 -0.04 6.26
C VAL A 117 -3.67 1.20 6.18
N LYS A 118 -3.62 1.96 7.28
CA LYS A 118 -2.65 3.03 7.49
C LYS A 118 -1.99 2.89 8.85
N VAL A 119 -0.84 3.55 9.02
CA VAL A 119 -0.03 3.45 10.23
C VAL A 119 0.09 4.80 10.90
N TYR A 120 -0.07 4.82 12.22
CA TYR A 120 0.22 5.97 13.07
C TYR A 120 0.81 5.52 14.40
N ASN A 121 1.89 6.17 14.82
CA ASN A 121 2.52 5.95 16.13
C ASN A 121 2.74 4.44 16.47
N ASN A 122 3.34 3.69 15.54
CA ASN A 122 3.57 2.24 15.62
C ASN A 122 2.31 1.36 15.73
N HIS A 123 1.15 1.85 15.32
CA HIS A 123 -0.08 1.08 15.26
C HIS A 123 -0.62 1.05 13.83
N ALA A 124 -1.04 -0.12 13.38
CA ALA A 124 -1.82 -0.26 12.16
C ALA A 124 -3.31 -0.08 12.47
N PHE A 125 -3.97 0.75 11.69
CA PHE A 125 -5.41 1.00 11.72
C PHE A 125 -6.01 0.39 10.47
N ILE A 126 -6.86 -0.62 10.64
CA ILE A 126 -7.31 -1.50 9.57
C ILE A 126 -8.82 -1.44 9.49
N VAL A 127 -9.34 -1.05 8.33
CA VAL A 127 -10.78 -1.07 8.02
C VAL A 127 -11.04 -2.07 6.90
N ALA A 128 -12.28 -2.49 6.78
CA ALA A 128 -12.73 -3.24 5.62
C ALA A 128 -14.15 -2.84 5.28
N ASP A 129 -14.43 -2.77 4.00
CA ASP A 129 -15.78 -2.71 3.49
C ASP A 129 -16.24 -4.14 3.25
N ASN A 130 -17.52 -4.38 3.50
CA ASN A 130 -18.20 -5.51 2.92
C ASN A 130 -19.59 -5.07 2.50
N ASN A 131 -19.77 -4.89 1.19
CA ASN A 131 -21.07 -4.54 0.61
C ASN A 131 -22.05 -5.72 0.57
N GLN A 132 -21.60 -6.94 0.87
CA GLN A 132 -22.41 -8.16 0.86
C GLN A 132 -22.13 -9.02 2.11
N GLY A 133 -22.76 -8.67 3.23
CA GLY A 133 -22.75 -9.51 4.43
C GLY A 133 -22.55 -8.71 5.71
N ASP A 134 -21.63 -9.14 6.56
CA ASP A 134 -21.37 -8.51 7.85
C ASP A 134 -20.68 -7.14 7.65
N THR A 135 -21.46 -6.09 7.86
CA THR A 135 -21.03 -4.69 7.79
C THR A 135 -20.44 -4.17 9.09
N GLY A 136 -20.18 -5.03 10.08
CA GLY A 136 -19.76 -4.63 11.42
C GLY A 136 -18.25 -4.57 11.64
N HIS A 137 -17.41 -4.60 10.60
CA HIS A 137 -15.94 -4.70 10.72
C HIS A 137 -15.35 -3.70 11.74
N GLY A 138 -15.78 -2.44 11.65
CA GLY A 138 -15.24 -1.31 12.37
C GLY A 138 -13.80 -1.03 11.95
N MET A 139 -12.98 -0.60 12.91
CA MET A 139 -11.55 -0.41 12.75
C MET A 139 -10.79 -1.27 13.76
N GLN A 140 -9.99 -2.23 13.26
CA GLN A 140 -9.03 -2.93 14.09
C GLN A 140 -7.80 -2.06 14.30
N VAL A 141 -7.27 -2.02 15.52
CA VAL A 141 -5.98 -1.40 15.82
C VAL A 141 -5.02 -2.48 16.31
N PHE A 142 -3.83 -2.51 15.72
CA PHE A 142 -2.79 -3.49 16.05
C PHE A 142 -1.47 -2.79 16.35
N ASP A 143 -0.90 -3.07 17.52
CA ASP A 143 0.42 -2.57 17.93
C ASP A 143 1.53 -3.31 17.18
N LEU A 144 2.16 -2.62 16.22
CA LEU A 144 3.19 -3.17 15.35
C LEU A 144 4.48 -3.51 16.11
N THR A 145 4.69 -2.96 17.32
CA THR A 145 5.87 -3.31 18.13
C THR A 145 5.86 -4.78 18.60
N ARG A 146 4.69 -5.42 18.60
CA ARG A 146 4.53 -6.86 18.86
C ARG A 146 5.22 -7.73 17.82
N LEU A 147 5.55 -7.19 16.65
CA LEU A 147 6.28 -7.87 15.57
C LEU A 147 7.77 -8.07 15.86
N ARG A 148 8.34 -7.38 16.86
CA ARG A 148 9.78 -7.41 17.18
C ARG A 148 10.27 -8.78 17.66
N ASN A 149 9.43 -9.52 18.39
CA ASN A 149 9.82 -10.71 19.16
C ASN A 149 8.93 -11.92 18.85
N VAL A 150 8.53 -12.09 17.60
CA VAL A 150 7.70 -13.24 17.19
C VAL A 150 8.54 -14.51 17.19
N THR A 151 8.28 -15.41 18.12
CA THR A 151 8.91 -16.74 18.19
C THR A 151 8.08 -17.76 17.40
N ASN A 152 8.74 -18.61 16.61
CA ASN A 152 8.11 -19.67 15.78
C ASN A 152 7.02 -19.14 14.82
N PRO A 153 7.32 -18.13 13.97
CA PRO A 153 6.37 -17.62 12.99
C PRO A 153 5.94 -18.70 11.96
N PRO A 154 4.76 -18.57 11.33
CA PRO A 154 3.80 -17.47 11.47
C PRO A 154 2.83 -17.63 12.67
N ASN A 155 2.52 -16.52 13.35
CA ASN A 155 1.53 -16.49 14.43
C ASN A 155 0.13 -16.06 13.93
N THR A 156 -0.90 -16.45 14.67
CA THR A 156 -2.23 -15.82 14.56
C THR A 156 -2.34 -14.74 15.64
N PHE A 157 -2.52 -13.49 15.21
CA PHE A 157 -2.61 -12.33 16.09
C PHE A 157 -4.05 -11.98 16.45
N THR A 158 -4.19 -11.17 17.51
CA THR A 158 -5.44 -10.50 17.90
C THR A 158 -5.23 -8.99 17.89
N ALA A 159 -6.27 -8.23 17.56
CA ALA A 159 -6.23 -6.78 17.63
C ALA A 159 -6.05 -6.32 19.08
N ASP A 160 -5.36 -5.19 19.28
CA ASP A 160 -5.24 -4.53 20.59
C ASP A 160 -6.55 -3.84 20.96
N THR A 161 -7.24 -3.26 19.98
CA THR A 161 -8.61 -2.79 20.13
C THR A 161 -9.38 -2.94 18.80
N ARG A 162 -10.71 -2.98 18.90
CA ARG A 162 -11.62 -2.89 17.75
C ARG A 162 -12.60 -1.78 18.03
N PHE A 163 -12.44 -0.67 17.31
CA PHE A 163 -13.33 0.48 17.40
C PHE A 163 -14.56 0.24 16.54
N THR A 164 -15.76 0.32 17.12
CA THR A 164 -17.03 -0.13 16.50
C THR A 164 -18.12 0.93 16.49
N ASP A 165 -17.77 2.20 16.71
CA ASP A 165 -18.72 3.33 16.62
C ASP A 165 -19.20 3.58 15.17
N PHE A 166 -18.57 2.92 14.20
CA PHE A 166 -19.06 2.80 12.83
C PHE A 166 -19.01 1.34 12.37
N GLY A 167 -19.85 1.00 11.40
CA GLY A 167 -19.95 -0.36 10.87
C GLY A 167 -18.77 -0.75 9.99
N LYS A 168 -18.63 -0.10 8.83
CA LYS A 168 -17.62 -0.42 7.82
C LYS A 168 -17.09 0.85 7.16
N ALA A 169 -15.93 0.73 6.53
CA ALA A 169 -15.32 1.78 5.73
C ALA A 169 -14.52 1.13 4.59
N HIS A 170 -14.60 1.72 3.41
CA HIS A 170 -13.86 1.27 2.23
C HIS A 170 -12.38 1.56 2.34
N ASN A 171 -12.05 2.75 2.83
CA ASN A 171 -10.68 3.22 2.95
C ASN A 171 -10.49 3.94 4.30
N ILE A 172 -9.24 4.13 4.71
CA ILE A 172 -8.89 4.92 5.88
C ILE A 172 -7.71 5.83 5.53
N VAL A 173 -7.83 7.10 5.89
CA VAL A 173 -6.79 8.10 5.70
C VAL A 173 -6.28 8.53 7.07
N ILE A 174 -5.00 8.84 7.21
CA ILE A 174 -4.44 9.34 8.48
C ILE A 174 -3.67 10.62 8.21
N ASN A 175 -3.97 11.67 8.98
CA ASN A 175 -3.06 12.79 9.14
C ASN A 175 -2.17 12.55 10.37
N GLU A 176 -0.94 12.13 10.12
CA GLU A 176 0.01 11.81 11.19
C GLU A 176 0.41 13.04 12.01
N ALA A 177 0.31 14.25 11.45
CA ALA A 177 0.67 15.48 12.16
C ALA A 177 -0.34 15.82 13.28
N THR A 178 -1.61 15.50 13.08
CA THR A 178 -2.70 15.82 14.02
C THR A 178 -3.13 14.61 14.85
N GLY A 179 -2.81 13.39 14.38
CA GLY A 179 -3.20 12.15 15.05
C GLY A 179 -4.68 11.84 14.88
N TYR A 180 -5.20 12.03 13.67
CA TYR A 180 -6.57 11.68 13.29
C TYR A 180 -6.58 10.64 12.18
N ALA A 181 -7.49 9.68 12.33
CA ALA A 181 -7.91 8.77 11.28
C ALA A 181 -9.25 9.23 10.69
N TYR A 182 -9.37 9.03 9.39
CA TYR A 182 -10.50 9.41 8.57
C TYR A 182 -10.98 8.20 7.77
N PRO A 183 -11.79 7.30 8.38
CA PRO A 183 -12.51 6.28 7.63
C PRO A 183 -13.44 6.95 6.59
N VAL A 184 -13.29 6.56 5.33
CA VAL A 184 -14.11 7.00 4.19
C VAL A 184 -14.74 5.80 3.50
N GLY A 185 -15.68 6.06 2.61
CA GLY A 185 -16.50 5.02 2.01
C GLY A 185 -17.33 4.28 3.06
N THR A 186 -17.84 5.04 4.02
CA THR A 186 -18.66 4.53 5.11
C THR A 186 -20.11 4.32 4.62
N ASP A 187 -21.05 4.04 5.54
CA ASP A 187 -22.43 3.79 5.16
C ASP A 187 -23.06 4.99 4.41
N ARG A 188 -23.47 4.76 3.15
CA ARG A 188 -24.18 5.73 2.30
C ARG A 188 -25.49 6.22 2.92
N THR A 189 -26.08 5.44 3.81
CA THR A 189 -27.30 5.77 4.55
C THR A 189 -27.05 6.31 5.95
N GLY A 190 -25.78 6.33 6.39
CA GLY A 190 -25.37 6.88 7.67
C GLY A 190 -25.40 8.41 7.73
N THR A 191 -25.13 8.97 8.91
CA THR A 191 -25.17 10.42 9.19
C THR A 191 -24.38 11.25 8.17
N TYR A 192 -23.23 10.76 7.73
CA TYR A 192 -22.33 11.45 6.81
C TYR A 192 -22.39 10.90 5.37
N LYS A 193 -23.36 10.05 5.05
CA LYS A 193 -23.64 9.56 3.68
C LYS A 193 -22.44 8.97 2.93
N GLY A 194 -21.58 8.24 3.64
CA GLY A 194 -20.35 7.68 3.09
C GLY A 194 -19.15 8.63 3.07
N GLY A 195 -19.30 9.83 3.64
CA GLY A 195 -18.21 10.78 3.85
C GLY A 195 -17.26 10.39 5.00
N PRO A 196 -16.18 11.16 5.19
CA PRO A 196 -15.18 10.96 6.23
C PRO A 196 -15.76 11.06 7.65
N LEU A 197 -15.42 10.07 8.48
CA LEU A 197 -15.56 10.16 9.93
C LEU A 197 -14.30 10.76 10.54
N PHE A 198 -14.42 11.48 11.65
CA PHE A 198 -13.28 12.07 12.34
C PHE A 198 -12.99 11.28 13.60
N ILE A 199 -11.91 10.48 13.58
CA ILE A 199 -11.53 9.61 14.68
C ILE A 199 -10.20 10.08 15.26
N ASN A 200 -10.20 10.59 16.48
CA ASN A 200 -8.99 10.95 17.20
C ASN A 200 -8.26 9.66 17.63
N ILE A 201 -7.00 9.52 17.20
CA ILE A 201 -6.16 8.33 17.44
C ILE A 201 -4.86 8.67 18.16
N GLN A 202 -4.76 9.85 18.78
CA GLN A 202 -3.58 10.26 19.56
C GLN A 202 -3.25 9.29 20.70
N ASN A 203 -4.27 8.61 21.22
CA ASN A 203 -4.13 7.37 21.98
C ASN A 203 -4.59 6.18 21.11
N PRO A 204 -3.69 5.49 20.39
CA PRO A 204 -4.06 4.50 19.38
C PRO A 204 -4.98 3.38 19.88
N LYS A 205 -4.80 2.95 21.13
CA LYS A 205 -5.60 1.85 21.72
C LYS A 205 -6.93 2.29 22.30
N SER A 206 -7.22 3.60 22.30
CA SER A 206 -8.50 4.16 22.73
C SER A 206 -8.96 5.29 21.79
N PRO A 207 -9.31 4.97 20.52
CA PRO A 207 -9.81 5.97 19.58
C PRO A 207 -11.11 6.61 20.06
N ILE A 208 -11.35 7.86 19.65
CA ILE A 208 -12.55 8.63 20.02
C ILE A 208 -13.20 9.17 18.75
N SER A 209 -14.50 8.93 18.56
CA SER A 209 -15.26 9.59 17.50
C SER A 209 -15.51 11.06 17.85
N GLU A 210 -15.16 11.96 16.95
CA GLU A 210 -15.37 13.41 17.08
C GLU A 210 -16.28 13.97 15.96
N GLY A 211 -17.07 13.10 15.35
CA GLY A 211 -18.01 13.45 14.29
C GLY A 211 -17.51 13.06 12.90
N GLY A 212 -17.67 13.95 11.94
CA GLY A 212 -17.40 13.68 10.53
C GLY A 212 -17.95 14.77 9.62
N TRP A 213 -17.77 14.58 8.33
CA TRP A 213 -18.30 15.47 7.30
C TRP A 213 -18.87 14.67 6.15
N GLY A 214 -19.96 15.16 5.54
CA GLY A 214 -20.53 14.55 4.34
C GLY A 214 -21.78 15.30 3.87
N THR A 215 -21.72 15.85 2.66
CA THR A 215 -22.81 16.71 2.14
C THR A 215 -23.27 16.38 0.72
N ASP A 216 -22.47 15.71 -0.11
CA ASP A 216 -22.71 15.71 -1.56
C ASP A 216 -22.73 14.33 -2.23
N ASN A 217 -21.83 13.42 -1.87
CA ASN A 217 -21.79 12.06 -2.39
C ASN A 217 -20.94 11.14 -1.50
N TYR A 218 -20.89 9.85 -1.82
CA TYR A 218 -19.97 8.90 -1.19
C TYR A 218 -18.53 9.28 -1.47
N SER A 219 -17.71 9.37 -0.43
CA SER A 219 -16.28 9.62 -0.54
C SER A 219 -15.57 8.29 -0.63
N HIS A 220 -15.05 7.94 -1.79
CA HIS A 220 -14.38 6.65 -2.01
C HIS A 220 -13.04 6.59 -1.27
N ASP A 221 -12.24 7.63 -1.48
CA ASP A 221 -10.93 7.85 -0.87
C ASP A 221 -10.78 9.34 -0.53
N ALA A 222 -9.76 9.69 0.23
CA ALA A 222 -9.36 11.07 0.46
C ALA A 222 -7.85 11.18 0.72
N GLN A 223 -7.33 12.40 0.63
CA GLN A 223 -6.07 12.76 1.23
C GLN A 223 -6.31 13.86 2.26
N VAL A 224 -5.85 13.68 3.50
CA VAL A 224 -5.90 14.70 4.54
C VAL A 224 -4.50 15.14 4.88
N VAL A 225 -4.24 16.44 4.77
CA VAL A 225 -2.92 17.03 5.01
C VAL A 225 -3.03 18.24 5.92
N THR A 226 -1.99 18.47 6.71
CA THR A 226 -1.70 19.83 7.16
C THR A 226 -1.14 20.60 5.96
N TYR A 227 -1.93 21.51 5.43
CA TYR A 227 -1.64 22.20 4.18
C TYR A 227 -0.47 23.19 4.37
N ASN A 228 0.50 23.12 3.48
CA ASN A 228 1.69 23.95 3.39
C ASN A 228 2.05 24.19 1.92
N GLY A 229 1.02 24.21 1.07
CA GLY A 229 1.14 24.48 -0.36
C GLY A 229 1.18 25.98 -0.68
N PRO A 230 1.07 26.33 -1.97
CA PRO A 230 1.16 27.72 -2.45
C PRO A 230 0.00 28.64 -2.02
N ASP A 231 -1.17 28.09 -1.67
CA ASP A 231 -2.31 28.91 -1.25
C ASP A 231 -2.16 29.34 0.22
N THR A 232 -1.78 30.60 0.43
CA THR A 232 -1.49 31.11 1.77
C THR A 232 -2.72 31.24 2.66
N ASP A 233 -3.94 31.24 2.11
CA ASP A 233 -5.17 31.38 2.89
C ASP A 233 -5.46 30.13 3.74
N TYR A 234 -4.89 29.00 3.35
CA TYR A 234 -5.03 27.70 4.01
C TYR A 234 -3.73 27.17 4.61
N ALA A 235 -2.65 27.95 4.61
CA ALA A 235 -1.38 27.55 5.20
C ALA A 235 -1.56 27.18 6.70
N GLY A 236 -1.09 25.99 7.07
CA GLY A 236 -1.18 25.41 8.41
C GLY A 236 -2.55 24.79 8.76
N LYS A 237 -3.55 24.91 7.89
CA LYS A 237 -4.86 24.31 8.10
C LYS A 237 -4.85 22.81 7.80
N GLU A 238 -5.77 22.08 8.40
CA GLU A 238 -5.99 20.68 8.04
C GLU A 238 -7.03 20.60 6.93
N VAL A 239 -6.58 20.21 5.74
CA VAL A 239 -7.39 20.20 4.52
C VAL A 239 -7.61 18.76 4.09
N LEU A 240 -8.87 18.42 3.85
CA LEU A 240 -9.29 17.16 3.26
C LEU A 240 -9.57 17.36 1.76
N ILE A 241 -8.96 16.51 0.94
CA ILE A 241 -9.24 16.37 -0.49
C ILE A 241 -9.96 15.04 -0.69
N GLY A 242 -11.27 15.08 -0.90
CA GLY A 242 -12.11 13.89 -1.06
C GLY A 242 -12.31 13.52 -2.53
N SER A 243 -12.13 12.24 -2.84
CA SER A 243 -12.47 11.63 -4.14
C SER A 243 -13.88 11.05 -4.07
N ASN A 244 -14.88 11.80 -4.57
CA ASN A 244 -16.29 11.52 -4.28
C ASN A 244 -17.02 10.75 -5.40
N GLU A 245 -16.33 9.90 -6.16
CA GLU A 245 -16.83 9.14 -7.32
C GLU A 245 -17.22 10.00 -8.54
N ASN A 246 -17.68 11.24 -8.35
CA ASN A 246 -18.13 12.15 -9.41
C ASN A 246 -17.30 13.46 -9.51
N GLU A 247 -16.58 13.81 -8.46
CA GLU A 247 -15.82 15.05 -8.35
C GLU A 247 -14.79 14.98 -7.23
N VAL A 248 -13.85 15.93 -7.23
CA VAL A 248 -12.95 16.20 -6.10
C VAL A 248 -13.56 17.29 -5.23
N VAL A 249 -13.57 17.10 -3.91
CA VAL A 249 -14.05 18.07 -2.94
C VAL A 249 -12.93 18.50 -2.00
N ILE A 250 -12.83 19.80 -1.75
CA ILE A 250 -11.80 20.41 -0.90
C ILE A 250 -12.49 20.98 0.34
N VAL A 251 -12.08 20.55 1.53
CA VAL A 251 -12.72 20.91 2.80
C VAL A 251 -11.68 21.31 3.84
N ASP A 252 -11.85 22.48 4.44
CA ASP A 252 -11.15 22.87 5.67
C ASP A 252 -11.80 22.14 6.84
N ILE A 253 -11.08 21.18 7.41
CA ILE A 253 -11.53 20.38 8.55
C ILE A 253 -10.74 20.71 9.81
N THR A 254 -10.08 21.87 9.86
CA THR A 254 -9.25 22.29 11.01
C THR A 254 -10.08 22.26 12.30
N ASP A 255 -11.27 22.87 12.27
CA ASP A 255 -12.29 22.73 13.31
C ASP A 255 -13.18 21.52 12.99
N LYS A 256 -12.94 20.39 13.69
CA LYS A 256 -13.70 19.14 13.51
C LYS A 256 -15.19 19.30 13.77
N SER A 257 -15.59 20.29 14.58
CA SER A 257 -16.99 20.54 14.90
C SER A 257 -17.71 21.40 13.85
N ASN A 258 -16.95 22.11 13.01
CA ASN A 258 -17.48 22.97 11.96
C ASN A 258 -16.64 22.90 10.68
N PRO A 259 -16.65 21.76 9.95
CA PRO A 259 -16.00 21.65 8.65
C PRO A 259 -16.57 22.63 7.64
N VAL A 260 -15.69 23.27 6.86
CA VAL A 260 -16.07 24.25 5.83
C VAL A 260 -15.61 23.75 4.48
N THR A 261 -16.56 23.46 3.59
CA THR A 261 -16.25 23.20 2.18
C THR A 261 -15.64 24.45 1.56
N ILE A 262 -14.42 24.31 1.05
CA ILE A 262 -13.69 25.38 0.35
C ILE A 262 -14.23 25.45 -1.09
N SER A 263 -14.09 24.35 -1.82
CA SER A 263 -14.49 24.27 -3.23
C SER A 263 -14.72 22.83 -3.68
N LYS A 264 -15.19 22.68 -4.92
CA LYS A 264 -15.38 21.40 -5.61
C LYS A 264 -14.96 21.55 -7.06
N ILE A 265 -14.44 20.49 -7.65
CA ILE A 265 -14.08 20.46 -9.06
C ILE A 265 -14.37 19.09 -9.67
N SER A 266 -15.05 19.11 -10.81
CA SER A 266 -15.21 17.94 -11.68
C SER A 266 -14.38 18.13 -12.96
N TYR A 267 -14.39 17.12 -13.83
CA TYR A 267 -13.59 17.06 -15.06
C TYR A 267 -14.38 16.32 -16.14
N SER A 268 -13.91 16.35 -17.39
CA SER A 268 -14.62 15.66 -18.47
C SER A 268 -14.46 14.15 -18.40
N ASN A 269 -15.50 13.41 -18.79
CA ASN A 269 -15.51 11.94 -18.87
C ASN A 269 -15.22 11.27 -17.51
N VAL A 270 -15.90 11.72 -16.44
CA VAL A 270 -15.80 11.08 -15.13
C VAL A 270 -16.35 9.66 -15.20
N GLY A 271 -15.52 8.68 -14.86
CA GLY A 271 -15.92 7.29 -14.69
C GLY A 271 -16.28 7.02 -13.23
N TYR A 272 -15.31 7.21 -12.35
CA TYR A 272 -15.31 6.98 -10.92
C TYR A 272 -14.10 7.67 -10.29
N THR A 273 -14.25 8.91 -9.84
CA THR A 273 -13.19 9.64 -9.11
C THR A 273 -12.72 8.80 -7.92
N HIS A 274 -11.54 8.19 -8.03
CA HIS A 274 -11.15 7.06 -7.21
C HIS A 274 -10.22 7.47 -6.05
N GLN A 275 -8.99 7.83 -6.37
CA GLN A 275 -7.94 8.17 -5.40
C GLN A 275 -7.01 9.21 -6.02
N GLY A 276 -6.46 10.08 -5.18
CA GLY A 276 -5.51 11.08 -5.64
C GLY A 276 -4.53 11.50 -4.55
N TRP A 277 -3.44 12.12 -4.99
CA TRP A 277 -2.32 12.47 -4.13
C TRP A 277 -1.67 13.79 -4.56
N PHE A 278 -1.35 14.62 -3.58
CA PHE A 278 -0.58 15.84 -3.78
C PHE A 278 0.85 15.57 -4.22
N THR A 279 1.38 16.47 -5.05
CA THR A 279 2.83 16.66 -5.18
C THR A 279 3.44 17.11 -3.85
N GLN A 280 4.74 16.92 -3.66
CA GLN A 280 5.41 17.24 -2.39
C GLN A 280 5.24 18.71 -1.95
N ASN A 281 5.13 19.64 -2.90
CA ASN A 281 4.86 21.06 -2.64
C ASN A 281 3.36 21.40 -2.51
N GLN A 282 2.48 20.40 -2.54
CA GLN A 282 1.01 20.51 -2.43
C GLN A 282 0.37 21.51 -3.40
N GLN A 283 1.00 21.73 -4.56
CA GLN A 283 0.47 22.59 -5.62
C GLN A 283 -0.39 21.81 -6.61
N TYR A 284 0.06 20.62 -7.02
CA TYR A 284 -0.67 19.80 -7.97
C TYR A 284 -1.29 18.61 -7.26
N PHE A 285 -2.55 18.35 -7.55
CA PHE A 285 -3.24 17.14 -7.09
C PHE A 285 -3.39 16.21 -8.29
N ILE A 286 -2.86 15.00 -8.16
CA ILE A 286 -2.83 13.98 -9.22
C ILE A 286 -3.90 12.95 -8.88
N LEU A 287 -4.86 12.75 -9.77
CA LEU A 287 -6.04 11.92 -9.55
C LEU A 287 -6.11 10.78 -10.57
N GLY A 288 -6.49 9.60 -10.10
CA GLY A 288 -6.95 8.48 -10.92
C GLY A 288 -8.47 8.31 -10.96
N ASP A 289 -8.97 7.73 -12.04
CA ASP A 289 -10.40 7.51 -12.32
C ASP A 289 -10.64 6.06 -12.78
N GLU A 290 -10.89 5.18 -11.81
CA GLU A 290 -10.81 3.72 -11.94
C GLU A 290 -11.79 3.09 -12.97
N LEU A 291 -12.82 3.82 -13.41
CA LEU A 291 -13.80 3.27 -14.37
C LEU A 291 -13.76 3.93 -15.73
N ASP A 292 -12.85 4.87 -15.97
CA ASP A 292 -12.85 5.62 -17.23
C ASP A 292 -12.39 4.77 -18.42
N GLU A 293 -11.45 3.84 -18.26
CA GLU A 293 -10.95 3.00 -19.35
C GLU A 293 -12.03 2.02 -19.81
N GLN A 294 -12.84 1.50 -18.87
CA GLN A 294 -13.98 0.64 -19.19
C GLN A 294 -15.14 1.43 -19.82
N LYS A 295 -15.44 2.63 -19.31
CA LYS A 295 -16.62 3.41 -19.74
C LYS A 295 -16.39 4.16 -21.06
N PHE A 296 -15.17 4.63 -21.31
CA PHE A 296 -14.87 5.47 -22.47
C PHE A 296 -13.82 4.87 -23.41
N GLY A 297 -13.16 3.77 -23.03
CA GLY A 297 -12.23 3.04 -23.90
C GLY A 297 -10.89 3.73 -24.14
N ASN A 298 -10.54 4.71 -23.31
CA ASN A 298 -9.24 5.36 -23.33
C ASN A 298 -8.13 4.45 -22.80
N ASN A 299 -6.90 4.86 -23.05
CA ASN A 299 -5.75 4.38 -22.27
C ASN A 299 -5.83 4.92 -20.84
N THR A 300 -5.08 4.32 -19.92
CA THR A 300 -4.99 4.77 -18.53
C THR A 300 -4.87 6.28 -18.43
N ARG A 301 -5.79 6.96 -17.73
CA ARG A 301 -5.82 8.42 -17.73
C ARG A 301 -5.65 9.00 -16.33
N THR A 302 -4.57 9.76 -16.15
CA THR A 302 -4.34 10.55 -14.94
C THR A 302 -4.80 11.98 -15.15
N VAL A 303 -5.60 12.52 -14.23
CA VAL A 303 -6.08 13.91 -14.24
C VAL A 303 -5.25 14.74 -13.27
N ILE A 304 -4.64 15.82 -13.75
CA ILE A 304 -3.81 16.70 -12.92
C ILE A 304 -4.56 18.00 -12.69
N PHE A 305 -4.75 18.36 -11.43
CA PHE A 305 -5.30 19.64 -11.02
C PHE A 305 -4.21 20.57 -10.51
N ASP A 306 -4.37 21.87 -10.80
CA ASP A 306 -3.61 22.96 -10.21
C ASP A 306 -4.42 23.53 -9.05
N PHE A 307 -3.92 23.29 -7.84
CA PHE A 307 -4.46 23.72 -6.54
C PHE A 307 -3.60 24.85 -5.97
N SER A 308 -3.08 25.72 -6.83
CA SER A 308 -2.42 26.97 -6.43
C SER A 308 -3.35 27.95 -5.70
N ASP A 309 -4.64 27.80 -5.91
CA ASP A 309 -5.75 28.51 -5.27
C ASP A 309 -6.83 27.46 -4.99
N LEU A 310 -7.03 27.11 -3.72
CA LEU A 310 -7.97 26.07 -3.28
C LEU A 310 -9.42 26.55 -3.40
N ASP A 311 -9.69 27.86 -3.42
CA ASP A 311 -11.02 28.42 -3.68
C ASP A 311 -11.42 28.30 -5.15
N ASN A 312 -10.43 28.28 -6.05
CA ASN A 312 -10.64 28.18 -7.50
C ASN A 312 -9.72 27.12 -8.15
N PRO A 313 -9.88 25.84 -7.79
CA PRO A 313 -9.10 24.75 -8.36
C PRO A 313 -9.32 24.67 -9.87
N LYS A 314 -8.30 24.23 -10.61
CA LYS A 314 -8.37 24.10 -12.08
C LYS A 314 -7.84 22.77 -12.53
N GLN A 315 -8.48 22.17 -13.53
CA GLN A 315 -7.85 21.07 -14.27
C GLN A 315 -6.66 21.64 -15.06
N HIS A 316 -5.45 21.17 -14.75
CA HIS A 316 -4.21 21.65 -15.36
C HIS A 316 -3.99 20.98 -16.73
N PHE A 317 -4.00 19.64 -16.77
CA PHE A 317 -3.94 18.80 -17.97
C PHE A 317 -4.31 17.35 -17.64
N THR A 318 -4.28 16.47 -18.64
CA THR A 318 -4.40 15.02 -18.47
C THR A 318 -3.20 14.33 -19.07
N TYR A 319 -2.77 13.24 -18.45
CA TYR A 319 -1.77 12.32 -18.98
C TYR A 319 -2.46 11.02 -19.38
N ASN A 320 -2.09 10.46 -20.54
CA ASN A 320 -2.56 9.15 -20.97
C ASN A 320 -1.35 8.21 -20.99
N GLY A 321 -1.47 7.11 -20.25
CA GLY A 321 -0.48 6.04 -20.19
C GLY A 321 -0.41 5.21 -21.48
N PRO A 322 0.54 4.27 -21.55
CA PRO A 322 0.76 3.47 -22.75
C PRO A 322 -0.26 2.35 -22.94
N THR A 323 -1.02 1.97 -21.91
CA THR A 323 -1.90 0.78 -21.91
C THR A 323 -3.37 1.13 -21.69
N LYS A 324 -4.26 0.14 -21.82
CA LYS A 324 -5.70 0.26 -21.49
C LYS A 324 -6.04 -0.29 -20.11
N ALA A 325 -5.04 -0.60 -19.29
CA ALA A 325 -5.28 -1.13 -17.96
C ALA A 325 -5.91 -0.04 -17.08
N ILE A 326 -6.76 -0.49 -16.16
CA ILE A 326 -7.41 0.40 -15.20
C ILE A 326 -6.34 0.96 -14.25
N ASP A 327 -6.38 2.25 -13.94
CA ASP A 327 -5.62 2.81 -12.82
C ASP A 327 -6.27 2.52 -11.47
N HIS A 328 -5.45 2.47 -10.42
CA HIS A 328 -5.95 2.28 -9.06
C HIS A 328 -5.27 3.24 -8.09
N ASN A 329 -4.50 2.73 -7.12
CA ASN A 329 -3.83 3.57 -6.14
C ASN A 329 -2.55 4.19 -6.70
N LEU A 330 -2.41 5.50 -6.50
CA LEU A 330 -1.25 6.29 -6.87
C LEU A 330 -0.66 7.04 -5.70
N TYR A 331 0.67 7.19 -5.70
CA TYR A 331 1.39 7.93 -4.66
C TYR A 331 2.56 8.71 -5.25
N VAL A 332 2.80 9.90 -4.71
CA VAL A 332 3.96 10.71 -5.07
C VAL A 332 5.07 10.53 -4.02
N SER A 333 6.27 10.18 -4.47
CA SER A 333 7.48 10.23 -3.65
C SER A 333 8.59 10.98 -4.41
N GLY A 334 8.98 12.13 -3.89
CA GLY A 334 9.89 13.06 -4.58
C GLY A 334 9.29 13.53 -5.92
N THR A 335 9.98 13.24 -7.01
CA THR A 335 9.57 13.60 -8.38
C THR A 335 9.00 12.43 -9.17
N THR A 336 8.65 11.33 -8.50
CA THR A 336 8.08 10.14 -9.16
C THR A 336 6.67 9.89 -8.66
N LEU A 337 5.75 9.71 -9.61
CA LEU A 337 4.44 9.15 -9.39
C LEU A 337 4.53 7.63 -9.55
N TYR A 338 4.11 6.91 -8.51
CA TYR A 338 4.02 5.46 -8.47
C TYR A 338 2.55 5.12 -8.66
N LEU A 339 2.22 4.40 -9.72
CA LEU A 339 0.84 4.10 -10.09
C LEU A 339 0.65 2.59 -10.19
N ALA A 340 -0.27 2.04 -9.39
CA ALA A 340 -0.77 0.69 -9.61
C ALA A 340 -1.80 0.69 -10.74
N ASN A 341 -1.66 -0.24 -11.67
CA ASN A 341 -2.47 -0.36 -12.88
C ASN A 341 -2.96 -1.79 -13.09
N TYR A 342 -3.51 -2.45 -12.07
CA TYR A 342 -4.07 -3.80 -12.17
C TYR A 342 -3.28 -4.71 -13.13
N THR A 343 -3.78 -4.94 -14.33
CA THR A 343 -3.23 -5.86 -15.35
C THR A 343 -1.95 -5.41 -16.02
N ALA A 344 -1.56 -4.16 -15.85
CA ALA A 344 -0.34 -3.57 -16.37
C ALA A 344 0.73 -3.39 -15.27
N GLY A 345 0.50 -3.96 -14.07
CA GLY A 345 1.38 -3.89 -12.92
C GLY A 345 1.58 -2.47 -12.41
N ILE A 346 2.85 -2.09 -12.16
CA ILE A 346 3.21 -0.77 -11.64
C ILE A 346 3.85 0.09 -12.73
N ARG A 347 3.40 1.33 -12.83
CA ARG A 347 3.96 2.36 -13.71
C ARG A 347 4.66 3.43 -12.88
N PHE A 348 5.86 3.83 -13.34
CA PHE A 348 6.67 4.86 -12.69
C PHE A 348 6.78 6.06 -13.63
N ILE A 349 6.19 7.18 -13.23
CA ILE A 349 6.06 8.38 -14.07
C ILE A 349 6.89 9.50 -13.45
N ASP A 350 7.80 10.09 -14.23
CA ASP A 350 8.53 11.29 -13.85
C ASP A 350 7.61 12.51 -13.96
N ILE A 351 7.41 13.17 -12.82
CA ILE A 351 6.57 14.36 -12.67
C ILE A 351 7.38 15.62 -12.37
N SER A 352 8.72 15.58 -12.53
CA SER A 352 9.60 16.72 -12.29
C SER A 352 9.24 17.97 -13.11
N ASN A 353 8.65 17.78 -14.30
CA ASN A 353 8.23 18.85 -15.21
C ASN A 353 6.70 19.06 -15.27
N ILE A 354 5.98 18.64 -14.22
CA ILE A 354 4.50 18.70 -14.16
C ILE A 354 3.93 20.10 -14.42
N GLY A 355 4.59 21.16 -13.94
CA GLY A 355 4.13 22.55 -14.16
C GLY A 355 4.24 23.04 -15.60
N SER A 356 5.07 22.38 -16.42
CA SER A 356 5.12 22.59 -17.87
C SER A 356 4.18 21.65 -18.64
N LYS A 357 3.28 20.94 -17.93
CA LYS A 357 2.37 19.94 -18.50
C LYS A 357 3.09 18.80 -19.24
N ASN A 358 4.28 18.44 -18.74
CA ASN A 358 5.10 17.40 -19.32
C ASN A 358 5.50 16.40 -18.24
N ILE A 359 4.88 15.22 -18.28
CA ILE A 359 5.22 14.07 -17.45
C ILE A 359 5.34 12.86 -18.36
N THR A 360 6.18 11.90 -17.99
CA THR A 360 6.44 10.72 -18.83
C THR A 360 6.65 9.49 -17.98
N GLU A 361 6.12 8.35 -18.43
CA GLU A 361 6.55 7.05 -17.90
C GLU A 361 8.05 6.90 -18.17
N VAL A 362 8.80 6.49 -17.14
CA VAL A 362 10.25 6.26 -17.19
C VAL A 362 10.64 4.82 -16.88
N ALA A 363 9.70 4.04 -16.36
CA ALA A 363 9.91 2.66 -15.96
C ALA A 363 8.55 1.97 -15.69
N TYR A 364 8.57 0.63 -15.62
CA TYR A 364 7.43 -0.19 -15.20
C TYR A 364 7.90 -1.51 -14.59
N PHE A 365 7.00 -2.18 -13.87
CA PHE A 365 7.15 -3.57 -13.47
C PHE A 365 5.80 -4.26 -13.54
N ASP A 366 5.65 -5.21 -14.47
CA ASP A 366 4.38 -5.86 -14.75
C ASP A 366 4.22 -7.14 -13.93
N THR A 367 3.30 -7.11 -12.96
CA THR A 367 2.97 -8.27 -12.13
C THR A 367 1.90 -9.16 -12.78
N HIS A 368 1.35 -8.80 -13.94
CA HIS A 368 0.32 -9.51 -14.70
C HIS A 368 0.69 -9.64 -16.19
N PRO A 369 1.68 -10.50 -16.52
CA PRO A 369 2.24 -10.59 -17.88
C PRO A 369 1.27 -11.09 -18.96
N GLU A 370 0.07 -11.55 -18.60
CA GLU A 370 -0.86 -12.14 -19.55
C GLU A 370 -1.43 -11.13 -20.56
N ASN A 371 -1.70 -9.89 -20.14
CA ASN A 371 -2.36 -8.84 -20.95
C ASN A 371 -2.48 -7.52 -20.18
N ASP A 372 -2.62 -6.38 -20.88
CA ASP A 372 -2.92 -5.08 -20.28
C ASP A 372 -4.40 -4.64 -20.46
N ASN A 373 -5.37 -5.56 -20.36
CA ASN A 373 -6.78 -5.22 -20.60
C ASN A 373 -7.39 -4.43 -19.42
N ALA A 374 -8.44 -3.64 -19.68
CA ALA A 374 -9.20 -2.91 -18.66
C ALA A 374 -10.00 -3.86 -17.72
N ASN A 375 -9.31 -4.53 -16.80
CA ASN A 375 -9.90 -5.43 -15.80
C ASN A 375 -9.16 -5.33 -14.46
N PHE A 376 -9.80 -5.86 -13.40
CA PHE A 376 -9.36 -5.71 -12.01
C PHE A 376 -8.44 -6.85 -11.52
N ASN A 377 -7.67 -7.51 -12.39
CA ASN A 377 -6.67 -8.50 -11.97
C ASN A 377 -5.29 -7.85 -11.91
N GLY A 378 -4.40 -8.33 -11.03
CA GLY A 378 -3.03 -7.83 -10.94
C GLY A 378 -2.81 -6.85 -9.78
N ALA A 379 -1.99 -5.81 -10.00
CA ALA A 379 -1.54 -4.89 -8.95
C ALA A 379 -2.68 -4.01 -8.39
N TRP A 380 -2.99 -4.21 -7.10
CA TRP A 380 -3.94 -3.40 -6.33
C TRP A 380 -3.28 -2.12 -5.80
N ASN A 381 -2.15 -2.23 -5.11
CA ASN A 381 -1.52 -1.07 -4.45
C ASN A 381 0.00 -1.07 -4.56
N VAL A 382 0.58 0.12 -4.43
CA VAL A 382 2.03 0.37 -4.44
C VAL A 382 2.42 1.32 -3.31
N TYR A 383 3.22 0.87 -2.35
CA TYR A 383 3.74 1.68 -1.25
C TYR A 383 5.23 2.00 -1.46
N PRO A 384 5.61 3.26 -1.76
CA PRO A 384 6.98 3.63 -2.14
C PRO A 384 7.78 4.36 -1.04
N PHE A 385 7.32 4.37 0.22
CA PHE A 385 7.82 5.32 1.22
C PHE A 385 8.97 4.78 2.12
N PHE A 386 9.49 3.59 1.87
CA PHE A 386 10.65 3.09 2.62
C PHE A 386 11.93 3.86 2.26
N LYS A 387 12.69 4.27 3.27
CA LYS A 387 14.00 4.95 3.09
C LYS A 387 15.03 4.07 2.37
N SER A 388 14.90 2.75 2.46
CA SER A 388 15.76 1.82 1.73
C SER A 388 15.55 1.82 0.21
N GLY A 389 14.50 2.50 -0.27
CA GLY A 389 14.06 2.49 -1.67
C GLY A 389 13.31 1.22 -2.07
N LYS A 390 12.98 0.34 -1.11
CA LYS A 390 12.08 -0.79 -1.36
C LYS A 390 10.67 -0.27 -1.59
N ILE A 391 9.99 -0.91 -2.52
CA ILE A 391 8.59 -0.60 -2.86
C ILE A 391 7.79 -1.85 -2.61
N VAL A 392 6.75 -1.74 -1.79
CA VAL A 392 5.81 -2.83 -1.53
C VAL A 392 4.71 -2.76 -2.58
N VAL A 393 4.41 -3.88 -3.22
CA VAL A 393 3.33 -3.99 -4.19
C VAL A 393 2.46 -5.17 -3.77
N SER A 394 1.15 -4.93 -3.69
CA SER A 394 0.17 -6.00 -3.52
C SER A 394 -0.50 -6.30 -4.85
N ASP A 395 -0.39 -7.55 -5.29
CA ASP A 395 -1.09 -8.09 -6.45
C ASP A 395 -2.17 -9.05 -5.98
N ILE A 396 -3.40 -8.84 -6.45
CA ILE A 396 -4.60 -9.58 -6.03
C ILE A 396 -4.39 -11.08 -6.17
N ASN A 397 -3.78 -11.49 -7.27
CA ASN A 397 -3.70 -12.89 -7.68
C ASN A 397 -2.35 -13.52 -7.28
N ARG A 398 -1.27 -12.73 -7.30
CA ARG A 398 0.11 -13.21 -7.15
C ARG A 398 0.79 -12.84 -5.84
N GLY A 399 0.10 -12.15 -4.94
CA GLY A 399 0.57 -11.94 -3.59
C GLY A 399 1.39 -10.67 -3.40
N LEU A 400 2.39 -10.74 -2.53
CA LEU A 400 3.25 -9.62 -2.17
C LEU A 400 4.47 -9.58 -3.10
N PHE A 401 4.78 -8.42 -3.65
CA PHE A 401 6.01 -8.13 -4.38
C PHE A 401 6.79 -7.04 -3.65
N ILE A 402 8.12 -7.19 -3.58
CA ILE A 402 9.04 -6.13 -3.16
C ILE A 402 9.92 -5.79 -4.35
N LEU A 403 9.83 -4.54 -4.80
CA LEU A 403 10.59 -4.02 -5.92
C LEU A 403 11.65 -3.03 -5.42
N LYS A 404 12.68 -2.79 -6.24
CA LYS A 404 13.63 -1.70 -6.00
C LYS A 404 14.22 -1.21 -7.31
N LYS A 405 14.39 0.10 -7.44
CA LYS A 405 15.04 0.70 -8.61
C LYS A 405 16.48 0.19 -8.75
N GLN A 406 16.89 -0.11 -9.98
CA GLN A 406 18.23 -0.57 -10.34
C GLN A 406 19.33 0.44 -9.97
#